data_AF-A0A2P2LJS3-F1
#
_entry.id   AF-A0A2P2LJS3-F1
#
_cell.length_a   1.000
_cell.length_b   1.000
_cell.length_c   1.000
_cell.angle_alpha   90.00
_cell.angle_beta   90.00
_cell.angle_gamma   90.00
#
_symmetry.space_group_name_H-M   'P 1'
#
loop_
_entity.id
_entity.type
_entity.pdbx_description
1 polymer ?
#
loop_
_entity_poly.entity_id
_entity_poly.type
_entity_poly.pdbx_seq_one_letter_code
_entity_poly.pdbx_strand_id
1 'polypeptide(L)'
;MPDETKPHEINVQTTPTLCVQLNTLYYAISQLNKLEDSIWDRWMAKKPREQLINEKSMSLKQKVMFDGSRKDINAAIDRICEFTGTKIIFWDLREPFIENLYKPMVSQSRLEALIEPLDTELNQLCGVIVEPLRDRIVTSLLQASLDGLLRVILDGGPLRVFFPSDAKLLEEDMEVLKEFFISGGDGLPRGIVENHVARVRHVIKLHSYESRELTDDLRTSSGLVQQSGGGGKLGADTQTLLRILCHRSDSEASQFLKKQFKIPKSSV
;
A
#
# COMPACT_ATOMS: atom_id res chain seq x y z
N MET A 1 -7.01 -29.15 -3.93
CA MET A 1 -5.97 -28.80 -2.97
C MET A 1 -5.11 -27.75 -3.65
N PRO A 2 -5.20 -26.46 -3.29
CA PRO A 2 -4.17 -25.53 -3.74
C PRO A 2 -2.88 -25.89 -3.02
N ASP A 3 -1.80 -25.90 -3.79
CA ASP A 3 -0.45 -26.24 -3.39
C ASP A 3 -0.01 -25.30 -2.25
N GLU A 4 -0.01 -25.80 -1.02
CA GLU A 4 0.65 -25.16 0.13
C GLU A 4 2.15 -25.22 -0.12
N THR A 5 2.64 -24.31 -0.97
CA THR A 5 4.07 -24.02 -1.06
C THR A 5 4.50 -23.62 0.35
N LYS A 6 5.21 -24.53 1.01
CA LYS A 6 5.61 -24.38 2.41
C LYS A 6 6.39 -23.07 2.54
N PRO A 7 6.14 -22.27 3.58
CA PRO A 7 6.85 -20.99 3.76
C PRO A 7 8.37 -21.13 3.85
N HIS A 8 8.90 -22.34 4.06
CA HIS A 8 10.32 -22.62 4.16
C HIS A 8 11.10 -22.62 2.82
N GLU A 9 10.43 -22.57 1.67
CA GLU A 9 11.13 -22.59 0.36
C GLU A 9 11.44 -21.20 -0.20
N ILE A 10 10.90 -20.13 0.41
CA ILE A 10 11.25 -18.77 0.03
C ILE A 10 12.35 -18.28 0.96
N ASN A 11 13.57 -18.16 0.43
CA ASN A 11 14.69 -17.50 1.13
C ASN A 11 14.44 -15.99 1.19
N VAL A 12 13.53 -15.58 2.08
CA VAL A 12 13.17 -14.17 2.26
C VAL A 12 14.22 -13.51 3.14
N GLN A 13 14.77 -12.38 2.68
CA GLN A 13 15.71 -11.60 3.49
C GLN A 13 15.03 -11.11 4.78
N THR A 14 15.78 -11.13 5.88
CA THR A 14 15.27 -10.60 7.16
C THR A 14 15.06 -9.09 7.05
N THR A 15 14.07 -8.56 7.77
CA THR A 15 13.76 -7.12 7.80
C THR A 15 14.99 -6.27 8.18
N PRO A 16 15.83 -6.67 9.15
CA PRO A 16 17.10 -5.98 9.43
C PRO A 16 18.08 -5.98 8.25
N THR A 17 18.18 -7.07 7.49
CA THR A 17 19.06 -7.14 6.29
C THR A 17 18.64 -6.11 5.24
N LEU A 18 17.33 -5.98 4.99
CA LEU A 18 16.78 -5.00 4.05
C LEU A 18 17.05 -3.56 4.53
N CYS A 19 16.92 -3.30 5.83
CA CYS A 19 17.24 -1.99 6.42
C CYS A 19 18.73 -1.64 6.26
N VAL A 20 19.64 -2.60 6.45
CA VAL A 20 21.08 -2.39 6.22
C VAL A 20 21.37 -2.10 4.75
N GLN A 21 20.70 -2.77 3.81
CA GLN A 21 20.82 -2.47 2.38
C GLN A 21 20.35 -1.05 2.06
N LEU A 22 19.20 -0.62 2.58
CA LEU A 22 18.71 0.75 2.45
C LEU A 22 19.71 1.78 2.98
N ASN A 23 20.27 1.54 4.17
CA ASN A 23 21.30 2.40 4.76
C ASN A 23 22.56 2.45 3.89
N THR A 24 22.93 1.33 3.27
CA THR A 24 24.08 1.25 2.37
C THR A 24 23.84 2.04 1.08
N LEU A 25 22.64 1.94 0.50
CA LEU A 25 22.27 2.73 -0.69
C LEU A 25 22.23 4.23 -0.37
N TYR A 26 21.68 4.62 0.78
CA TYR A 26 21.70 6.00 1.24
C TYR A 26 23.14 6.52 1.42
N TYR A 27 24.01 5.71 2.05
CA TYR A 27 25.42 6.03 2.17
C TYR A 27 26.09 6.21 0.80
N ALA A 28 25.78 5.34 -0.17
CA ALA A 28 26.30 5.44 -1.53
C ALA A 28 25.90 6.77 -2.21
N ILE A 29 24.65 7.24 -2.04
CA ILE A 29 24.21 8.57 -2.51
C ILE A 29 25.04 9.68 -1.86
N SER A 30 25.26 9.60 -0.54
CA SER A 30 26.04 10.61 0.18
C SER A 30 27.49 10.68 -0.33
N GLN A 31 28.12 9.53 -0.58
CA GLN A 31 29.48 9.47 -1.11
C GLN A 31 29.57 9.92 -2.57
N LEU A 32 28.53 9.63 -3.37
CA LEU A 32 28.44 10.08 -4.75
C LEU A 32 28.44 11.62 -4.84
N ASN A 33 27.69 12.28 -3.96
CA ASN A 33 27.67 13.74 -3.90
C ASN A 33 29.04 14.32 -3.51
N LYS A 34 29.70 13.75 -2.50
CA LYS A 34 31.07 14.17 -2.10
C LYS A 34 32.10 13.98 -3.21
N LEU A 35 31.96 12.89 -3.98
CA LEU A 35 32.83 12.62 -5.11
C LEU A 35 32.64 13.66 -6.23
N GLU A 36 31.39 14.00 -6.54
CA GLU A 36 31.05 15.05 -7.51
C GLU A 36 31.64 16.40 -7.11
N ASP A 37 31.49 16.80 -5.85
CA ASP A 37 32.09 18.02 -5.30
C ASP A 37 33.62 18.01 -5.39
N SER A 38 34.27 16.89 -5.03
CA SER A 38 35.74 16.78 -5.10
C SER A 38 36.27 16.84 -6.53
N ILE A 39 35.58 16.23 -7.49
CA ILE A 39 35.94 16.30 -8.92
C ILE A 39 35.82 17.75 -9.38
N TRP A 40 34.75 18.42 -9.00
CA TRP A 40 34.49 19.81 -9.34
C TRP A 40 35.57 20.76 -8.82
N ASP A 41 35.90 20.67 -7.53
CA ASP A 41 36.91 21.52 -6.90
C ASP A 41 38.27 21.41 -7.59
N ARG A 42 38.70 20.18 -7.91
CA ARG A 42 39.96 19.94 -8.62
C ARG A 42 39.92 20.44 -10.07
N TRP A 43 38.77 20.31 -10.73
CA TRP A 43 38.59 20.80 -12.09
C TRP A 43 38.68 22.32 -12.15
N MET A 44 38.06 23.02 -11.19
CA MET A 44 38.11 24.48 -11.09
C MET A 44 39.50 24.98 -10.70
N ALA A 45 40.22 24.28 -9.83
CA ALA A 45 41.59 24.64 -9.43
C ALA A 45 42.62 24.62 -10.58
N LYS A 46 42.35 23.88 -11.68
CA LYS A 46 43.28 23.75 -12.83
C LYS A 46 42.95 24.65 -14.02
N LYS A 47 41.89 25.46 -13.99
CA LYS A 47 41.51 26.30 -15.14
C LYS A 47 42.37 27.58 -15.26
N PRO A 48 42.89 27.91 -16.45
CA PRO A 48 43.51 29.21 -16.72
C PRO A 48 42.47 30.35 -16.58
N ARG A 49 42.91 31.52 -16.08
CA ARG A 49 42.07 32.71 -15.79
C ARG A 49 41.32 33.30 -17.00
N GLU A 50 41.44 32.75 -18.20
CA GLU A 50 40.87 33.32 -19.43
C GLU A 50 39.51 32.72 -19.84
N GLN A 51 39.03 31.66 -19.17
CA GLN A 51 37.77 30.96 -19.53
C GLN A 51 36.63 31.16 -18.52
N LEU A 52 36.60 32.29 -17.81
CA LEU A 52 35.57 32.64 -16.81
C LEU A 52 34.19 32.98 -17.39
N ILE A 53 34.03 33.05 -18.72
CA ILE A 53 32.82 33.59 -19.37
C ILE A 53 31.63 32.60 -19.32
N ASN A 54 31.84 31.33 -18.95
CA ASN A 54 30.80 30.29 -19.09
C ASN A 54 30.46 29.54 -17.77
N GLU A 55 30.44 30.24 -16.64
CA GLU A 55 30.17 29.64 -15.32
C GLU A 55 28.75 29.08 -15.15
N LYS A 56 27.72 29.72 -15.74
CA LYS A 56 26.33 29.26 -15.63
C LYS A 56 26.08 27.92 -16.32
N SER A 57 26.58 27.72 -17.55
CA SER A 57 26.41 26.42 -18.24
C SER A 57 27.26 25.30 -17.63
N MET A 58 28.38 25.67 -17.00
CA MET A 58 29.27 24.77 -16.27
C MET A 58 28.62 24.28 -14.96
N SER A 59 27.97 25.16 -14.19
CA SER A 59 27.22 24.77 -12.98
C SER A 59 26.03 23.85 -13.27
N LEU A 60 25.40 23.99 -14.45
CA LEU A 60 24.37 23.07 -14.93
C LEU A 60 24.94 21.70 -15.27
N LYS A 61 26.15 21.64 -15.86
CA LYS A 61 26.85 20.37 -16.12
C LYS A 61 27.31 19.68 -14.82
N GLN A 62 27.67 20.45 -13.79
CA GLN A 62 28.05 19.95 -12.46
C GLN A 62 26.94 19.10 -11.84
N LYS A 63 25.67 19.57 -11.88
CA LYS A 63 24.54 18.83 -11.27
C LYS A 63 24.11 17.58 -12.05
N VAL A 64 24.55 17.44 -13.30
CA VAL A 64 24.07 16.39 -14.20
C VAL A 64 25.05 15.21 -14.29
N MET A 65 26.30 15.34 -13.83
CA MET A 65 27.34 14.33 -14.04
C MET A 65 26.98 12.95 -13.48
N PHE A 66 26.39 12.90 -12.28
CA PHE A 66 25.95 11.65 -11.66
C PHE A 66 24.42 11.54 -11.48
N ASP A 67 23.65 12.32 -12.23
CA ASP A 67 22.19 12.34 -12.08
C ASP A 67 21.54 10.98 -12.37
N GLY A 68 22.02 10.27 -13.40
CA GLY A 68 21.57 8.91 -13.70
C GLY A 68 21.79 7.94 -12.53
N SER A 69 23.00 7.92 -11.95
CA SER A 69 23.29 7.08 -10.79
C SER A 69 22.47 7.45 -9.57
N ARG A 70 22.24 8.75 -9.30
CA ARG A 70 21.34 9.20 -8.23
C ARG A 70 19.93 8.69 -8.43
N LYS A 71 19.42 8.78 -9.66
CA LYS A 71 18.08 8.30 -10.01
C LYS A 71 17.96 6.80 -9.80
N ASP A 72 18.93 6.02 -10.27
CA ASP A 72 18.92 4.56 -10.13
C ASP A 72 19.01 4.11 -8.67
N ILE A 73 19.85 4.76 -7.85
CA ILE A 73 19.95 4.43 -6.42
C ILE A 73 18.65 4.81 -5.70
N ASN A 74 18.04 5.97 -6.00
CA ASN A 74 16.75 6.33 -5.42
C ASN A 74 15.65 5.34 -5.82
N ALA A 75 15.60 4.92 -7.09
CA ALA A 75 14.65 3.92 -7.54
C ALA A 75 14.87 2.55 -6.87
N ALA A 76 16.11 2.18 -6.57
CA ALA A 76 16.42 0.98 -5.79
C ALA A 76 15.96 1.11 -4.33
N ILE A 77 16.18 2.27 -3.70
CA ILE A 77 15.66 2.58 -2.36
C ILE A 77 14.14 2.42 -2.33
N ASP A 78 13.42 3.05 -3.27
CA ASP A 78 11.96 3.03 -3.29
C ASP A 78 11.43 1.60 -3.47
N ARG A 79 12.05 0.79 -4.34
CA ARG A 79 11.69 -0.63 -4.51
C ARG A 79 11.94 -1.48 -3.27
N ILE A 80 13.06 -1.27 -2.58
CA ILE A 80 13.34 -2.02 -1.36
C ILE A 80 12.37 -1.59 -0.25
N CYS A 81 12.00 -0.31 -0.16
CA CYS A 81 10.99 0.16 0.77
C CYS A 81 9.62 -0.52 0.51
N GLU A 82 9.15 -0.50 -0.73
CA GLU A 82 7.91 -1.16 -1.16
C GLU A 82 7.91 -2.67 -0.86
N PHE A 83 9.01 -3.35 -1.22
CA PHE A 83 9.17 -4.77 -0.93
C PHE A 83 9.16 -5.05 0.57
N THR A 84 9.85 -4.25 1.37
CA THR A 84 9.94 -4.44 2.83
C THR A 84 8.56 -4.30 3.48
N GLY A 85 7.81 -3.24 3.13
CA GLY A 85 6.44 -3.06 3.63
C GLY A 85 5.53 -4.23 3.23
N THR A 86 5.59 -4.65 1.96
CA THR A 86 4.80 -5.78 1.44
C THR A 86 5.16 -7.08 2.17
N LYS A 87 6.45 -7.36 2.36
CA LYS A 87 6.91 -8.54 3.08
C LYS A 87 6.40 -8.54 4.52
N ILE A 88 6.51 -7.43 5.24
CA ILE A 88 6.02 -7.34 6.62
C ILE A 88 4.53 -7.70 6.69
N ILE A 89 3.68 -7.13 5.82
CA ILE A 89 2.23 -7.33 5.90
C ILE A 89 1.79 -8.70 5.37
N PHE A 90 2.30 -9.12 4.22
CA PHE A 90 1.82 -10.32 3.52
C PHE A 90 2.59 -11.59 3.89
N TRP A 91 3.72 -11.47 4.58
CA TRP A 91 4.54 -12.59 5.01
C TRP A 91 4.70 -12.62 6.53
N ASP A 92 5.34 -11.61 7.13
CA ASP A 92 5.67 -11.64 8.56
C ASP A 92 4.40 -11.57 9.43
N LEU A 93 3.44 -10.71 9.05
CA LEU A 93 2.13 -10.54 9.70
C LEU A 93 1.00 -11.27 8.96
N ARG A 94 1.33 -12.25 8.11
CA ARG A 94 0.35 -12.95 7.27
C ARG A 94 -0.78 -13.57 8.08
N GLU A 95 -0.45 -14.30 9.14
CA GLU A 95 -1.45 -14.98 9.96
C GLU A 95 -2.41 -13.99 10.64
N PRO A 96 -1.95 -13.03 11.47
CA PRO A 96 -2.85 -12.10 12.14
C PRO A 96 -3.56 -11.17 11.15
N PHE A 97 -2.85 -10.62 10.15
CA PHE A 97 -3.39 -9.62 9.24
C PHE A 97 -4.20 -10.25 8.10
N ILE A 98 -3.59 -11.12 7.29
CA ILE A 98 -4.21 -11.62 6.05
C ILE A 98 -5.14 -12.81 6.30
N GLU A 99 -4.85 -13.68 7.26
CA GLU A 99 -5.61 -14.91 7.47
C GLU A 99 -6.72 -14.78 8.52
N ASN A 100 -6.54 -13.92 9.53
CA ASN A 100 -7.44 -13.83 10.69
C ASN A 100 -8.28 -12.55 10.79
N LEU A 101 -7.81 -11.40 10.28
CA LEU A 101 -8.59 -10.15 10.32
C LEU A 101 -9.98 -10.33 9.71
N TYR A 102 -11.03 -9.92 10.42
CA TYR A 102 -12.46 -10.04 10.06
C TYR A 102 -13.00 -11.44 9.83
N LYS A 103 -12.28 -12.48 10.26
CA LYS A 103 -12.72 -13.88 10.16
C LYS A 103 -13.31 -14.36 11.50
N PRO A 104 -14.54 -14.89 11.55
CA PRO A 104 -15.50 -15.00 10.44
C PRO A 104 -16.29 -13.71 10.16
N MET A 105 -16.33 -12.79 11.13
CA MET A 105 -17.09 -11.53 11.07
C MET A 105 -16.25 -10.36 11.59
N VAL A 106 -16.56 -9.14 11.15
CA VAL A 106 -15.85 -7.92 11.54
C VAL A 106 -15.84 -7.74 13.05
N SER A 107 -16.99 -7.86 13.72
CA SER A 107 -17.12 -7.65 15.17
C SER A 107 -16.34 -8.63 16.06
N GLN A 108 -15.89 -9.76 15.52
CA GLN A 108 -15.20 -10.81 16.29
C GLN A 108 -13.68 -10.73 16.18
N SER A 109 -13.17 -10.27 15.03
CA SER A 109 -11.74 -10.26 14.73
C SER A 109 -11.37 -8.91 14.14
N ARG A 110 -11.23 -7.91 15.03
CA ARG A 110 -11.06 -6.50 14.66
C ARG A 110 -9.61 -6.11 14.40
N LEU A 111 -9.41 -4.96 13.77
CA LEU A 111 -8.08 -4.44 13.43
C LEU A 111 -7.23 -4.09 14.65
N GLU A 112 -7.82 -3.75 15.81
CA GLU A 112 -7.06 -3.38 17.00
C GLU A 112 -6.07 -4.46 17.45
N ALA A 113 -6.37 -5.74 17.17
CA ALA A 113 -5.47 -6.87 17.45
C ALA A 113 -4.16 -6.81 16.64
N LEU A 114 -4.09 -5.99 15.58
CA LEU A 114 -2.91 -5.82 14.73
C LEU A 114 -1.98 -4.70 15.21
N ILE A 115 -2.41 -3.87 16.16
CA ILE A 115 -1.64 -2.69 16.58
C ILE A 115 -0.32 -3.08 17.24
N GLU A 116 -0.34 -4.02 18.18
CA GLU A 116 0.89 -4.49 18.84
C GLU A 116 1.85 -5.23 17.87
N PRO A 117 1.38 -6.14 16.99
CA PRO A 117 2.22 -6.72 15.95
C PRO A 117 2.83 -5.68 14.99
N LEU A 118 2.04 -4.69 14.54
CA LEU A 118 2.51 -3.62 13.67
C LEU A 118 3.53 -2.73 14.38
N ASP A 119 3.30 -2.37 15.64
CA ASP A 119 4.22 -1.57 16.44
C ASP A 119 5.56 -2.30 16.65
N THR A 120 5.52 -3.61 16.88
CA THR A 120 6.71 -4.44 17.02
C THR A 120 7.57 -4.41 15.75
N GLU A 121 6.96 -4.60 14.58
CA GLU A 121 7.67 -4.54 13.28
C GLU A 121 8.18 -3.12 12.97
N LEU A 122 7.37 -2.09 13.26
CA LEU A 122 7.75 -0.69 13.07
C LEU A 122 8.95 -0.30 13.95
N ASN A 123 8.98 -0.75 15.21
CA ASN A 123 10.09 -0.50 16.14
C ASN A 123 11.38 -1.18 15.67
N GLN A 124 11.31 -2.42 15.20
CA GLN A 124 12.48 -3.10 14.63
C GLN A 124 13.01 -2.37 13.40
N LEU A 125 12.11 -1.91 12.54
CA LEU A 125 12.44 -1.21 11.31
C LEU A 125 13.08 0.16 11.60
N CYS A 126 12.45 0.96 12.46
CA CYS A 126 12.93 2.27 12.89
C CYS A 126 14.22 2.19 13.74
N GLY A 127 14.47 1.08 14.42
CA GLY A 127 15.69 0.85 15.19
C GLY A 127 16.95 0.65 14.35
N VAL A 128 16.82 0.32 13.06
CA VAL A 128 17.96 0.08 12.15
C VAL A 128 18.08 1.15 11.08
N ILE A 129 16.96 1.68 10.56
CA ILE A 129 16.97 2.61 9.43
C ILE A 129 17.55 3.98 9.81
N VAL A 130 18.29 4.60 8.89
CA VAL A 130 18.75 5.99 9.06
C VAL A 130 17.59 6.99 8.95
N GLU A 131 17.63 8.04 9.76
CA GLU A 131 16.59 9.08 9.88
C GLU A 131 16.03 9.59 8.53
N PRO A 132 16.86 9.92 7.50
CA PRO A 132 16.35 10.47 6.24
C PRO A 132 15.53 9.48 5.40
N LEU A 133 15.57 8.20 5.73
CA LEU A 133 14.79 7.16 5.07
C LEU A 133 13.54 6.75 5.87
N ARG A 134 13.40 7.16 7.14
CA ARG A 134 12.30 6.73 8.02
C ARG A 134 10.93 6.96 7.37
N ASP A 135 10.65 8.18 6.93
CA ASP A 135 9.33 8.48 6.33
C ASP A 135 9.06 7.65 5.08
N ARG A 136 10.09 7.39 4.25
CA ARG A 136 9.92 6.58 3.03
C ARG A 136 9.51 5.15 3.36
N ILE A 137 10.24 4.51 4.26
CA ILE A 137 9.99 3.12 4.62
C ILE A 137 8.67 2.94 5.40
N VAL A 138 8.36 3.88 6.30
CA VAL A 138 7.09 3.85 7.05
C VAL A 138 5.90 4.14 6.12
N THR A 139 6.06 5.02 5.13
CA THR A 139 5.04 5.22 4.09
C THR A 139 4.80 3.95 3.28
N SER A 140 5.84 3.21 2.92
CA SER A 140 5.68 1.91 2.24
C SER A 140 4.99 0.87 3.12
N LEU A 141 5.23 0.86 4.44
CA LEU A 141 4.51 -0.01 5.37
C LEU A 141 3.03 0.39 5.49
N LEU A 142 2.71 1.69 5.54
CA LEU A 142 1.34 2.19 5.49
C LEU A 142 0.62 1.73 4.21
N GLN A 143 1.26 1.92 3.04
CA GLN A 143 0.71 1.48 1.77
C GLN A 143 0.41 -0.02 1.76
N ALA A 144 1.37 -0.84 2.19
CA ALA A 144 1.21 -2.29 2.28
C ALA A 144 0.08 -2.68 3.27
N SER A 145 -0.06 -1.96 4.38
CA SER A 145 -1.12 -2.20 5.38
C SER A 145 -2.50 -1.92 4.79
N LEU A 146 -2.64 -0.83 4.03
CA LEU A 146 -3.87 -0.46 3.34
C LEU A 146 -4.21 -1.43 2.20
N ASP A 147 -3.22 -1.89 1.44
CA ASP A 147 -3.43 -2.92 0.42
C ASP A 147 -3.76 -4.28 1.04
N GLY A 148 -3.17 -4.61 2.20
CA GLY A 148 -3.54 -5.77 3.01
C GLY A 148 -4.98 -5.71 3.48
N LEU A 149 -5.41 -4.56 4.01
CA LEU A 149 -6.80 -4.33 4.42
C LEU A 149 -7.77 -4.45 3.24
N LEU A 150 -7.45 -3.86 2.08
CA LEU A 150 -8.26 -4.01 0.87
C LEU A 150 -8.34 -5.47 0.41
N ARG A 151 -7.24 -6.22 0.47
CA ARG A 151 -7.25 -7.64 0.14
C ARG A 151 -8.16 -8.43 1.09
N VAL A 152 -8.10 -8.15 2.39
CA VAL A 152 -8.96 -8.82 3.39
C VAL A 152 -10.45 -8.53 3.12
N ILE A 153 -10.78 -7.29 2.76
CA ILE A 153 -12.16 -6.86 2.53
C ILE A 153 -12.73 -7.35 1.19
N LEU A 154 -11.93 -7.30 0.12
CA LEU A 154 -12.39 -7.59 -1.25
C LEU A 154 -12.10 -9.00 -1.73
N ASP A 155 -11.02 -9.61 -1.23
CA ASP A 155 -10.47 -10.88 -1.74
C ASP A 155 -10.11 -11.83 -0.57
N GLY A 156 -10.77 -11.68 0.58
CA GLY A 156 -10.45 -12.36 1.84
C GLY A 156 -10.90 -13.82 1.93
N GLY A 157 -11.45 -14.39 0.86
CA GLY A 157 -11.93 -15.77 0.81
C GLY A 157 -13.29 -15.99 1.49
N PRO A 158 -13.86 -17.22 1.38
CA PRO A 158 -15.25 -17.51 1.72
C PRO A 158 -15.53 -17.60 3.23
N LEU A 159 -14.49 -17.59 4.06
CA LEU A 159 -14.62 -17.65 5.52
C LEU A 159 -14.90 -16.29 6.15
N ARG A 160 -14.94 -15.22 5.34
CA ARG A 160 -15.25 -13.85 5.75
C ARG A 160 -16.57 -13.43 5.18
N VAL A 161 -17.37 -12.81 6.04
CA VAL A 161 -18.71 -12.37 5.72
C VAL A 161 -18.89 -10.93 6.17
N PHE A 162 -19.45 -10.10 5.29
CA PHE A 162 -19.75 -8.70 5.58
C PHE A 162 -21.25 -8.40 5.47
N PHE A 163 -21.71 -7.51 6.35
CA PHE A 163 -23.05 -6.94 6.38
C PHE A 163 -23.00 -5.42 6.20
N PRO A 164 -24.08 -4.78 5.71
CA PRO A 164 -24.15 -3.31 5.65
C PRO A 164 -23.86 -2.64 7.00
N SER A 165 -24.26 -3.28 8.11
CA SER A 165 -24.02 -2.80 9.48
C SER A 165 -22.55 -2.76 9.87
N ASP A 166 -21.68 -3.52 9.20
CA ASP A 166 -20.25 -3.58 9.53
C ASP A 166 -19.49 -2.35 9.03
N ALA A 167 -20.07 -1.55 8.13
CA ALA A 167 -19.41 -0.38 7.54
C ALA A 167 -18.90 0.61 8.61
N LYS A 168 -19.65 0.76 9.72
CA LYS A 168 -19.22 1.60 10.83
C LYS A 168 -17.97 1.05 11.53
N LEU A 169 -17.92 -0.25 11.78
CA LEU A 169 -16.77 -0.90 12.42
C LEU A 169 -15.54 -0.87 11.51
N LEU A 170 -15.73 -1.06 10.20
CA LEU A 170 -14.66 -0.94 9.21
C LEU A 170 -14.08 0.48 9.16
N GLU A 171 -14.94 1.51 9.23
CA GLU A 171 -14.49 2.91 9.28
C GLU A 171 -13.73 3.22 10.57
N GLU A 172 -14.21 2.73 11.72
CA GLU A 172 -13.50 2.83 13.01
C GLU A 172 -12.12 2.19 12.93
N ASP A 173 -12.01 0.97 12.37
CA ASP A 173 -10.76 0.22 12.23
C ASP A 173 -9.77 0.91 11.28
N MET A 174 -10.26 1.46 10.17
CA MET A 174 -9.43 2.26 9.26
C MET A 174 -8.89 3.51 9.96
N GLU A 175 -9.70 4.15 10.80
CA GLU A 175 -9.28 5.35 11.52
C GLU A 175 -8.25 5.05 12.63
N VAL A 176 -8.37 3.90 13.29
CA VAL A 176 -7.35 3.37 14.20
C VAL A 176 -6.03 3.17 13.45
N LEU A 177 -6.04 2.51 12.28
CA LEU A 177 -4.84 2.32 11.46
C LEU A 177 -4.24 3.66 11.01
N LYS A 178 -5.09 4.62 10.65
CA LYS A 178 -4.67 5.98 10.25
C LYS A 178 -3.94 6.69 11.39
N GLU A 179 -4.56 6.77 12.57
CA GLU A 179 -3.95 7.47 13.71
C GLU A 179 -2.71 6.73 14.23
N PHE A 180 -2.63 5.41 14.08
CA PHE A 180 -1.40 4.64 14.36
C PHE A 180 -0.20 5.17 13.54
N PHE A 181 -0.34 5.34 12.23
CA PHE A 181 0.75 5.84 11.40
C PHE A 181 1.04 7.34 11.56
N ILE A 182 0.05 8.13 12.00
CA ILE A 182 0.24 9.55 12.35
C ILE A 182 0.95 9.68 13.71
N SER A 183 0.66 8.77 14.64
CA SER A 183 1.24 8.70 15.99
C SER A 183 1.23 10.04 16.72
N GLY A 184 0.09 10.74 16.75
CA GLY A 184 -0.02 12.03 17.44
C GLY A 184 0.82 13.18 16.84
N GLY A 185 1.44 12.97 15.68
CA GLY A 185 2.36 13.94 15.04
C GLY A 185 3.82 13.52 15.04
N ASP A 186 4.18 12.47 15.80
CA ASP A 186 5.54 11.92 15.84
C ASP A 186 5.81 10.90 14.71
N GLY A 187 4.76 10.49 13.99
CA GLY A 187 4.82 9.59 12.85
C GLY A 187 4.81 10.31 11.49
N LEU A 188 4.08 9.75 10.52
CA LEU A 188 3.99 10.32 9.18
C LEU A 188 3.15 11.61 9.16
N PRO A 189 3.47 12.56 8.24
CA PRO A 189 2.65 13.75 8.03
C PRO A 189 1.19 13.41 7.68
N ARG A 190 0.23 14.02 8.38
CA ARG A 190 -1.22 13.76 8.21
C ARG A 190 -1.69 13.79 6.75
N GLY A 191 -1.21 14.76 5.96
CA GLY A 191 -1.58 14.88 4.54
C GLY A 191 -1.14 13.70 3.68
N ILE A 192 0.01 13.09 3.98
CA ILE A 192 0.50 11.89 3.28
C ILE A 192 -0.40 10.70 3.62
N VAL A 193 -0.70 10.52 4.92
CA VAL A 193 -1.56 9.43 5.38
C VAL A 193 -2.97 9.53 4.81
N GLU A 194 -3.59 10.71 4.85
CA GLU A 194 -4.94 10.93 4.32
C GLU A 194 -5.04 10.63 2.81
N ASN A 195 -4.01 10.98 2.04
CA ASN A 195 -3.97 10.69 0.61
C ASN A 195 -3.98 9.18 0.34
N HIS A 196 -3.23 8.39 1.13
CA HIS A 196 -3.24 6.93 1.00
C HIS A 196 -4.55 6.30 1.46
N VAL A 197 -5.12 6.79 2.56
CA VAL A 197 -6.37 6.24 3.13
C VAL A 197 -7.59 6.53 2.24
N ALA A 198 -7.57 7.58 1.43
CA ALA A 198 -8.70 7.99 0.58
C ALA A 198 -9.30 6.85 -0.27
N ARG A 199 -8.46 5.99 -0.85
CA ARG A 199 -8.90 4.83 -1.65
C ARG A 199 -9.63 3.79 -0.79
N VAL A 200 -9.09 3.47 0.39
CA VAL A 200 -9.68 2.47 1.29
C VAL A 200 -11.00 2.98 1.87
N ARG A 201 -11.05 4.25 2.26
CA ARG A 201 -12.27 4.92 2.73
C ARG A 201 -13.41 4.84 1.72
N HIS A 202 -13.10 5.00 0.43
CA HIS A 202 -14.09 4.84 -0.62
C HIS A 202 -14.66 3.42 -0.66
N VAL A 203 -13.81 2.39 -0.58
CA VAL A 203 -14.24 0.98 -0.53
C VAL A 203 -15.08 0.69 0.72
N ILE A 204 -14.65 1.14 1.89
CA ILE A 204 -15.42 0.98 3.15
C ILE A 204 -16.80 1.65 3.04
N LYS A 205 -16.87 2.84 2.44
CA LYS A 205 -18.16 3.49 2.16
C LYS A 205 -19.07 2.64 1.28
N LEU A 206 -18.53 1.92 0.30
CA LEU A 206 -19.33 1.01 -0.55
C LEU A 206 -19.98 -0.11 0.27
N HIS A 207 -19.35 -0.58 1.35
CA HIS A 207 -19.94 -1.57 2.25
C HIS A 207 -21.20 -1.07 2.97
N SER A 208 -21.42 0.24 3.08
CA SER A 208 -22.61 0.80 3.73
C SER A 208 -23.88 0.80 2.87
N TYR A 209 -23.75 0.71 1.54
CA TYR A 209 -24.89 0.78 0.62
C TYR A 209 -25.67 -0.53 0.58
N GLU A 210 -26.97 -0.49 0.35
CA GLU A 210 -27.76 -1.72 0.21
C GLU A 210 -27.38 -2.51 -1.05
N SER A 211 -27.61 -3.82 -1.04
CA SER A 211 -27.23 -4.70 -2.17
C SER A 211 -27.94 -4.33 -3.46
N ARG A 212 -29.14 -3.75 -3.37
CA ARG A 212 -29.87 -3.16 -4.51
C ARG A 212 -29.06 -2.07 -5.19
N GLU A 213 -28.57 -1.12 -4.41
CA GLU A 213 -27.82 0.04 -4.92
C GLU A 213 -26.52 -0.42 -5.59
N LEU A 214 -25.79 -1.36 -4.96
CA LEU A 214 -24.57 -1.92 -5.53
C LEU A 214 -24.84 -2.67 -6.85
N THR A 215 -25.92 -3.47 -6.92
CA THR A 215 -26.25 -4.22 -8.14
C THR A 215 -26.76 -3.33 -9.26
N ASP A 216 -27.52 -2.29 -8.96
CA ASP A 216 -27.96 -1.30 -9.94
C ASP A 216 -26.77 -0.52 -10.50
N ASP A 217 -25.86 -0.08 -9.63
CA ASP A 217 -24.63 0.60 -10.06
C ASP A 217 -23.75 -0.29 -10.92
N LEU A 218 -23.61 -1.56 -10.55
CA LEU A 218 -22.87 -2.56 -11.32
C LEU A 218 -23.48 -2.77 -12.70
N ARG A 219 -24.81 -2.84 -12.83
CA ARG A 219 -25.51 -2.98 -14.13
C ARG A 219 -25.29 -1.77 -15.03
N THR A 220 -25.35 -0.56 -14.47
CA THR A 220 -25.09 0.67 -15.22
C THR A 220 -23.63 0.76 -15.66
N SER A 221 -22.69 0.49 -14.75
CA SER A 221 -21.24 0.54 -15.01
C SER A 221 -20.75 -0.55 -15.97
N SER A 222 -21.40 -1.71 -16.01
CA SER A 222 -21.08 -2.80 -16.94
C SER A 222 -21.75 -2.68 -18.32
N GLY A 223 -22.54 -1.62 -18.55
CA GLY A 223 -23.27 -1.41 -19.80
C GLY A 223 -24.41 -2.40 -20.02
N LEU A 224 -24.81 -3.17 -19.00
CA LEU A 224 -25.94 -4.10 -19.06
C LEU A 224 -27.29 -3.35 -19.10
N VAL A 225 -27.32 -2.09 -18.66
CA VAL A 225 -28.47 -1.19 -18.78
C VAL A 225 -28.03 0.06 -19.55
N GLN A 226 -28.66 0.28 -20.70
CA GLN A 226 -28.38 1.41 -21.59
C GLN A 226 -29.06 2.68 -21.05
N GLN A 227 -28.48 3.28 -20.01
CA GLN A 227 -28.83 4.64 -19.56
C GLN A 227 -27.73 5.61 -19.98
N SER A 228 -28.15 6.68 -20.64
CA SER A 228 -27.31 7.73 -21.22
C SER A 228 -26.53 8.49 -20.15
N GLY A 229 -25.22 8.23 -20.05
CA GLY A 229 -24.30 8.90 -19.13
C GLY A 229 -23.35 7.91 -18.51
N GLY A 230 -22.22 7.64 -19.18
CA GLY A 230 -21.25 6.63 -18.77
C GLY A 230 -20.62 6.96 -17.41
N GLY A 231 -21.00 6.19 -16.39
CA GLY A 231 -20.41 6.18 -15.06
C GLY A 231 -21.42 5.74 -13.99
N GLY A 232 -21.07 4.74 -13.18
CA GLY A 232 -21.84 4.40 -11.99
C GLY A 232 -21.95 5.61 -11.04
N LYS A 233 -23.13 5.77 -10.43
CA LYS A 233 -23.43 6.81 -9.43
C LYS A 233 -22.55 6.68 -8.19
N LEU A 234 -22.07 5.48 -7.89
CA LEU A 234 -21.24 5.21 -6.72
C LEU A 234 -19.76 5.48 -6.95
N GLY A 235 -19.31 5.73 -8.19
CA GLY A 235 -17.92 6.06 -8.50
C GLY A 235 -16.92 4.90 -8.36
N ALA A 236 -17.43 3.66 -8.22
CA ALA A 236 -16.63 2.46 -8.10
C ALA A 236 -16.53 1.71 -9.43
N ASP A 237 -15.41 1.01 -9.65
CA ASP A 237 -15.27 0.14 -10.81
C ASP A 237 -16.08 -1.17 -10.62
N THR A 238 -16.36 -1.83 -11.74
CA THR A 238 -17.18 -3.05 -11.75
C THR A 238 -16.56 -4.22 -10.98
N GLN A 239 -15.22 -4.30 -10.88
CA GLN A 239 -14.54 -5.36 -10.13
C GLN A 239 -14.69 -5.15 -8.63
N THR A 240 -14.53 -3.92 -8.15
CA THR A 240 -14.74 -3.59 -6.73
C THR A 240 -16.17 -3.91 -6.30
N LEU A 241 -17.18 -3.47 -7.05
CA LEU A 241 -18.59 -3.76 -6.74
C LEU A 241 -18.88 -5.27 -6.73
N LEU A 242 -18.36 -6.00 -7.70
CA LEU A 242 -18.53 -7.45 -7.79
C LEU A 242 -17.92 -8.16 -6.57
N ARG A 243 -16.69 -7.79 -6.17
CA ARG A 243 -15.99 -8.38 -5.03
C ARG A 243 -16.73 -8.14 -3.71
N ILE A 244 -17.24 -6.92 -3.49
CA ILE A 244 -18.07 -6.61 -2.31
C ILE A 244 -19.31 -7.50 -2.29
N LEU A 245 -20.03 -7.61 -3.41
CA LEU A 245 -21.23 -8.46 -3.50
C LEU A 245 -20.92 -9.94 -3.24
N CYS A 246 -19.74 -10.43 -3.65
CA CYS A 246 -19.32 -11.82 -3.43
C CYS A 246 -19.11 -12.18 -1.96
N HIS A 247 -18.69 -11.22 -1.13
CA HIS A 247 -18.47 -11.43 0.31
C HIS A 247 -19.67 -11.02 1.19
N ARG A 248 -20.79 -10.64 0.56
CA ARG A 248 -21.98 -10.16 1.27
C ARG A 248 -22.91 -11.30 1.67
N SER A 249 -23.28 -11.36 2.95
CA SER A 249 -24.25 -12.34 3.44
C SER A 249 -25.67 -11.81 3.41
N ASP A 250 -26.18 -11.66 2.20
CA ASP A 250 -27.60 -11.42 1.96
C ASP A 250 -28.11 -12.19 0.74
N SER A 251 -29.41 -12.49 0.75
CA SER A 251 -30.02 -13.29 -0.31
C SER A 251 -30.08 -12.57 -1.65
N GLU A 252 -30.12 -11.24 -1.65
CA GLU A 252 -30.28 -10.42 -2.84
C GLU A 252 -28.99 -10.39 -3.68
N ALA A 253 -27.84 -10.14 -3.04
CA ALA A 253 -26.52 -10.26 -3.66
C ALA A 253 -26.31 -11.69 -4.20
N SER A 254 -26.62 -12.72 -3.40
CA SER A 254 -26.47 -14.12 -3.84
C SER A 254 -27.35 -14.47 -5.05
N GLN A 255 -28.62 -14.04 -5.07
CA GLN A 255 -29.52 -14.27 -6.19
C GLN A 255 -29.06 -13.54 -7.46
N PHE A 256 -28.63 -12.28 -7.31
CA PHE A 256 -28.09 -11.50 -8.42
C PHE A 256 -26.87 -12.19 -9.04
N LEU A 257 -25.87 -12.56 -8.23
CA LEU A 257 -24.64 -13.19 -8.70
C LEU A 257 -24.92 -14.52 -9.39
N LYS A 258 -25.77 -15.37 -8.80
CA LYS A 258 -26.18 -16.66 -9.40
C LYS A 258 -26.85 -16.47 -10.75
N LYS A 259 -27.75 -15.48 -10.88
CA LYS A 259 -28.44 -15.18 -12.14
C LYS A 259 -27.49 -14.61 -13.19
N GLN A 260 -26.65 -13.65 -12.80
CA GLN A 260 -25.75 -12.93 -13.71
C GLN A 260 -24.65 -13.84 -14.26
N PHE A 261 -24.05 -14.67 -13.41
CA PHE A 261 -22.91 -15.52 -13.77
C PHE A 261 -23.27 -16.99 -13.98
N LYS A 262 -24.57 -17.33 -13.97
CA LYS A 262 -25.09 -18.70 -14.17
C LYS A 262 -24.45 -19.72 -13.22
N ILE A 263 -24.20 -19.30 -11.97
CA ILE A 263 -23.59 -20.16 -10.95
C ILE A 263 -24.64 -21.20 -10.51
N PRO A 264 -24.32 -22.50 -10.53
CA PRO A 264 -25.24 -23.53 -10.08
C PRO A 264 -25.63 -23.31 -8.61
N LYS A 265 -26.82 -23.77 -8.23
CA LYS A 265 -27.22 -23.77 -6.82
C LYS A 265 -26.25 -24.67 -6.07
N SER A 266 -25.77 -24.21 -4.91
CA SER A 266 -24.94 -25.01 -4.02
C SER A 266 -25.64 -26.35 -3.76
N SER A 267 -24.99 -27.44 -4.12
CA SER A 267 -25.41 -28.79 -3.74
C SER A 267 -25.33 -28.88 -2.23
N VAL A 268 -26.46 -29.22 -1.60
CA VAL A 268 -26.52 -29.49 -0.15
C VAL A 268 -25.76 -30.76 0.15
#